data_AF-A0A061HU89-F1
#
_entry.id   AF-A0A061HU89-F1
#
_cell.length_a   1.000
_cell.length_b   1.000
_cell.length_c   1.000
_cell.angle_alpha   90.00
_cell.angle_beta   90.00
_cell.angle_gamma   90.00
#
_symmetry.space_group_name_H-M   'P 1'
#
loop_
_entity.id
_entity.type
_entity.pdbx_description
1 polymer ?
#
loop_
_entity_poly.entity_id
_entity_poly.type
_entity_poly.pdbx_seq_one_letter_code
_entity_poly.pdbx_strand_id
1 'polypeptide(L)'
;WGNREEVWRIMLNKEKIYLRDEHFLQRHPLLQARMRAVLLDWLMEVCEVYKLHRETFYLAQDFFDRYMASQQNILKTLLQLIGISALFIASKLEEIYPPKLHQFAYVTDGACSGDEILQMELMMMKAGYTLIPLSLSALKWRLSPMTIVSWLNVYVQVAYVNDTSEVLLPQYPQQVFVQIAE
;
A
#
# COMPACT_ATOMS: atom_id res chain seq x y z
N TRP A 1 16.73 -3.66 -19.67
CA TRP A 1 18.02 -3.10 -19.22
C TRP A 1 18.70 -3.92 -18.11
N GLY A 2 18.46 -5.24 -18.01
CA GLY A 2 19.11 -6.14 -17.06
C GLY A 2 18.94 -7.60 -17.49
N ASN A 3 19.65 -8.54 -16.87
CA ASN A 3 19.46 -9.97 -17.15
C ASN A 3 18.04 -10.39 -16.71
N ARG A 4 17.28 -11.00 -17.62
CA ARG A 4 15.86 -11.35 -17.41
C ARG A 4 15.68 -12.28 -16.20
N GLU A 5 16.49 -13.33 -16.11
CA GLU A 5 16.40 -14.34 -15.07
C GLU A 5 16.74 -13.73 -13.71
N GLU A 6 17.71 -12.82 -13.66
CA GLU A 6 18.06 -12.08 -12.46
C GLU A 6 16.96 -11.12 -12.01
N VAL A 7 16.42 -10.31 -12.92
CA VAL A 7 15.31 -9.38 -12.60
C VAL A 7 14.11 -10.16 -12.05
N TRP A 8 13.72 -11.23 -12.73
CA TRP A 8 12.62 -12.10 -12.29
C TRP A 8 12.88 -12.71 -10.92
N ARG A 9 14.10 -13.23 -10.70
CA ARG A 9 14.52 -13.80 -9.41
C ARG A 9 14.50 -12.75 -8.29
N ILE A 10 14.92 -11.52 -8.56
CA ILE A 10 14.85 -10.41 -7.59
C ILE A 10 13.39 -10.12 -7.23
N MET A 11 12.49 -10.04 -8.21
CA MET A 11 11.05 -9.83 -7.97
C MET A 11 10.44 -10.93 -7.09
N LEU A 12 10.69 -12.19 -7.42
CA LEU A 12 10.22 -13.34 -6.62
C LEU A 12 10.81 -13.35 -5.20
N ASN A 13 12.08 -13.00 -5.04
CA ASN A 13 12.69 -12.90 -3.71
C ASN A 13 12.11 -11.72 -2.90
N LYS A 14 11.71 -10.63 -3.57
CA LYS A 14 11.04 -9.50 -2.93
C LYS A 14 9.74 -9.93 -2.28
N GLU A 15 8.93 -10.77 -2.92
CA GLU A 15 7.69 -11.29 -2.30
C GLU A 15 7.95 -12.03 -0.98
N LYS A 16 9.02 -12.82 -0.91
CA LYS A 16 9.39 -13.54 0.31
C LYS A 16 9.79 -12.61 1.46
N ILE A 17 10.27 -11.41 1.16
CA ILE A 17 10.66 -10.38 2.15
C ILE A 17 9.43 -9.64 2.68
N TYR A 18 8.39 -9.49 1.85
CA TYR A 18 7.13 -8.80 2.15
C TYR A 18 6.03 -9.80 2.52
N LEU A 19 6.18 -10.42 3.70
CA LEU A 19 5.22 -11.39 4.22
C LEU A 19 3.88 -10.73 4.57
N ARG A 20 2.78 -11.39 4.19
CA ARG A 20 1.40 -11.00 4.50
C ARG A 20 0.75 -12.16 5.25
N ASP A 21 0.20 -11.87 6.43
CA ASP A 21 -0.43 -12.87 7.31
C ASP A 21 -1.95 -12.82 7.13
N GLU A 22 -2.56 -13.79 6.45
CA GLU A 22 -4.01 -13.83 6.24
C GLU A 22 -4.82 -13.82 7.55
N HIS A 23 -4.23 -14.31 8.64
CA HIS A 23 -4.87 -14.44 9.94
C HIS A 23 -4.53 -13.29 10.88
N PHE A 24 -3.97 -12.17 10.39
CA PHE A 24 -3.55 -11.06 11.24
C PHE A 24 -4.66 -10.53 12.16
N LEU A 25 -5.92 -10.60 11.72
CA LEU A 25 -7.09 -10.16 12.50
C LEU A 25 -7.29 -10.97 13.79
N GLN A 26 -6.74 -12.17 13.91
CA GLN A 26 -6.77 -12.95 15.16
C GLN A 26 -6.02 -12.23 16.31
N ARG A 27 -5.09 -11.32 15.99
CA ARG A 27 -4.38 -10.47 16.95
C ARG A 27 -5.22 -9.26 17.40
N HIS A 28 -6.41 -9.08 16.85
CA HIS A 28 -7.31 -7.96 17.12
C HIS A 28 -8.74 -8.45 17.39
N PRO A 29 -9.03 -9.00 18.58
CA PRO A 29 -10.32 -9.63 18.90
C PRO A 29 -11.55 -8.72 18.74
N LEU A 30 -11.34 -7.40 18.75
CA LEU A 30 -12.39 -6.39 18.60
C LEU A 30 -12.69 -6.03 17.14
N LEU A 31 -11.96 -6.59 16.18
CA LEU A 31 -12.10 -6.32 14.75
C LEU A 31 -12.68 -7.51 14.00
N GLN A 32 -13.43 -7.21 12.94
CA GLN A 32 -14.01 -8.20 12.04
C GLN A 32 -13.49 -7.98 10.62
N ALA A 33 -13.38 -9.05 9.82
CA ALA A 33 -12.93 -8.97 8.42
C ALA A 33 -13.75 -7.98 7.59
N ARG A 34 -15.05 -7.85 7.87
CA ARG A 34 -15.93 -6.85 7.23
C ARG A 34 -15.47 -5.41 7.47
N MET A 35 -14.91 -5.09 8.65
CA MET A 35 -14.43 -3.73 8.94
C MET A 35 -13.24 -3.36 8.06
N ARG A 36 -12.34 -4.31 7.79
CA ARG A 36 -11.26 -4.15 6.79
C ARG A 36 -11.84 -3.93 5.39
N ALA A 37 -12.82 -4.74 4.99
CA ALA A 37 -13.44 -4.60 3.66
C ALA A 37 -14.06 -3.21 3.47
N VAL A 38 -14.86 -2.74 4.44
CA VAL A 38 -15.47 -1.40 4.42
C VAL A 38 -14.41 -0.30 4.39
N LEU A 39 -13.31 -0.44 5.16
CA LEU A 39 -12.22 0.53 5.13
C LEU A 39 -11.53 0.58 3.75
N LEU A 40 -11.21 -0.57 3.16
CA LEU A 40 -10.54 -0.61 1.86
C LEU A 40 -11.43 -0.11 0.72
N ASP A 41 -12.73 -0.40 0.78
CA ASP A 41 -13.73 0.14 -0.15
C ASP A 41 -13.75 1.67 -0.08
N TRP A 42 -13.84 2.24 1.12
CA TRP A 42 -13.75 3.69 1.31
C TRP A 42 -12.41 4.27 0.82
N LEU A 43 -11.27 3.61 1.08
CA LEU A 43 -9.99 4.09 0.54
C LEU A 43 -9.95 4.08 -0.99
N MET A 44 -10.64 3.14 -1.65
CA MET A 44 -10.76 3.09 -3.10
C MET A 44 -11.56 4.30 -3.61
N GLU A 45 -12.68 4.64 -2.96
CA GLU A 45 -13.45 5.85 -3.27
C GLU A 45 -12.61 7.12 -3.11
N VAL A 46 -11.80 7.21 -2.03
CA VAL A 46 -10.88 8.34 -1.82
C VAL A 46 -9.84 8.43 -2.94
N CYS A 47 -9.32 7.30 -3.41
CA CYS A 47 -8.39 7.25 -4.55
C CYS A 47 -9.06 7.76 -5.83
N GLU A 48 -10.30 7.34 -6.11
CA GLU A 48 -11.05 7.79 -7.28
C GLU A 48 -11.31 9.31 -7.24
N VAL A 49 -11.74 9.83 -6.09
CA VAL A 49 -12.00 11.28 -5.90
C VAL A 49 -10.74 12.11 -6.12
N TYR A 50 -9.60 11.65 -5.61
CA TYR A 50 -8.31 12.34 -5.77
C TYR A 50 -7.56 11.95 -7.05
N LYS A 51 -8.13 11.06 -7.88
CA LYS A 51 -7.52 10.52 -9.11
C LYS A 51 -6.12 9.95 -8.86
N LEU A 52 -5.97 9.20 -7.77
CA LEU A 52 -4.73 8.50 -7.43
C LEU A 52 -4.60 7.24 -8.28
N HIS A 53 -3.36 6.83 -8.56
CA HIS A 53 -3.10 5.59 -9.29
C HIS A 53 -3.58 4.37 -8.49
N ARG A 54 -4.00 3.32 -9.19
CA ARG A 54 -4.31 2.04 -8.53
C ARG A 54 -3.12 1.47 -7.76
N GLU A 55 -1.90 1.72 -8.22
CA GLU A 55 -0.69 1.34 -7.48
C GLU A 55 -0.66 1.99 -6.09
N THR A 56 -1.02 3.27 -5.98
CA THR A 56 -1.14 3.99 -4.70
C THR A 56 -2.13 3.32 -3.75
N PHE A 57 -3.30 2.90 -4.25
CA PHE A 57 -4.27 2.14 -3.45
C PHE A 57 -3.69 0.81 -2.96
N TYR A 58 -3.07 0.02 -3.84
CA TYR A 58 -2.53 -1.28 -3.46
C TYR A 58 -1.30 -1.18 -2.54
N LEU A 59 -0.51 -0.11 -2.64
CA LEU A 59 0.53 0.22 -1.66
C LEU A 59 -0.10 0.53 -0.29
N ALA A 60 -1.16 1.34 -0.25
CA ALA A 60 -1.87 1.65 0.99
C ALA A 60 -2.46 0.39 1.64
N GLN A 61 -3.07 -0.49 0.85
CA GLN A 61 -3.60 -1.78 1.31
C GLN A 61 -2.50 -2.68 1.85
N ASP A 62 -1.34 -2.76 1.17
CA ASP A 62 -0.19 -3.53 1.63
C ASP A 62 0.36 -3.00 2.97
N PHE A 63 0.51 -1.68 3.08
CA PHE A 63 0.99 -1.03 4.31
C PHE A 63 0.02 -1.23 5.46
N PHE A 64 -1.28 -1.11 5.22
CA PHE A 64 -2.33 -1.35 6.20
C PHE A 64 -2.24 -2.79 6.75
N ASP A 65 -2.28 -3.80 5.90
CA ASP A 65 -2.33 -5.20 6.36
C ASP A 65 -1.04 -5.62 7.08
N ARG A 66 0.12 -5.21 6.57
CA ARG A 66 1.42 -5.53 7.20
C ARG A 66 1.59 -4.79 8.52
N TYR A 67 1.08 -3.56 8.62
CA TYR A 67 1.04 -2.83 9.87
C TYR A 67 0.13 -3.53 10.88
N MET A 68 -1.08 -3.90 10.49
CA MET A 68 -2.01 -4.63 11.37
C MET A 68 -1.40 -5.95 11.85
N ALA A 69 -0.74 -6.71 10.98
CA ALA A 69 -0.01 -7.92 11.36
C ALA A 69 1.09 -7.67 12.40
N SER A 70 1.67 -6.47 12.43
CA SER A 70 2.64 -6.06 13.44
C SER A 70 2.00 -5.42 14.67
N GLN A 71 0.68 -5.32 14.80
CA GLN A 71 0.03 -4.72 15.97
C GLN A 71 -0.76 -5.78 16.76
N GLN A 72 -1.27 -5.40 17.93
CA GLN A 72 -2.19 -6.21 18.72
C GLN A 72 -3.31 -5.32 19.26
N ASN A 73 -4.52 -5.90 19.41
CA ASN A 73 -5.66 -5.25 20.07
C ASN A 73 -6.04 -3.85 19.54
N ILE A 74 -5.93 -3.63 18.22
CA ILE A 74 -6.34 -2.37 17.59
C ILE A 74 -7.85 -2.19 17.75
N LEU A 75 -8.25 -0.97 18.14
CA LEU A 75 -9.64 -0.57 18.28
C LEU A 75 -10.23 -0.18 16.92
N LYS A 76 -11.53 -0.42 16.74
CA LYS A 76 -12.25 -0.06 15.50
C LYS A 76 -12.10 1.42 15.13
N THR A 77 -12.02 2.30 16.12
CA THR A 77 -11.92 3.76 15.96
C THR A 77 -10.60 4.19 15.34
N LEU A 78 -9.56 3.36 15.41
CA LEU A 78 -8.24 3.64 14.82
C LEU A 78 -8.15 3.24 13.35
N LEU A 79 -9.11 2.47 12.81
CA LEU A 79 -9.03 1.95 11.45
C LEU A 79 -8.96 3.06 10.40
N GLN A 80 -9.77 4.11 10.54
CA GLN A 80 -9.77 5.22 9.59
C GLN A 80 -8.43 5.98 9.63
N LEU A 81 -7.89 6.22 10.83
CA LEU A 81 -6.58 6.86 11.00
C LEU A 81 -5.45 6.03 10.37
N ILE A 82 -5.41 4.72 10.63
CA ILE A 82 -4.40 3.82 10.06
C ILE A 82 -4.54 3.76 8.54
N GLY A 83 -5.76 3.60 8.03
CA GLY A 83 -6.03 3.51 6.59
C GLY A 83 -5.66 4.79 5.84
N ILE A 84 -6.10 5.95 6.33
CA ILE A 84 -5.81 7.22 5.65
C ILE A 84 -4.32 7.59 5.74
N SER A 85 -3.64 7.20 6.83
CA SER A 85 -2.20 7.39 6.96
C SER A 85 -1.41 6.45 6.04
N ALA A 86 -1.88 5.21 5.85
CA ALA A 86 -1.31 4.28 4.87
C ALA A 86 -1.41 4.86 3.45
N LEU A 87 -2.56 5.44 3.11
CA LEU A 87 -2.77 6.09 1.81
C LEU A 87 -1.94 7.36 1.66
N PHE A 88 -1.77 8.14 2.75
CA PHE A 88 -0.88 9.29 2.76
C PHE A 88 0.58 8.90 2.46
N ILE A 89 1.10 7.83 3.08
CA ILE A 89 2.44 7.29 2.78
C ILE A 89 2.52 6.85 1.32
N ALA A 90 1.57 6.05 0.86
CA ALA A 90 1.55 5.53 -0.51
C ALA A 90 1.53 6.64 -1.55
N SER A 91 0.69 7.66 -1.37
CA SER A 91 0.60 8.77 -2.31
C SER A 91 1.93 9.53 -2.44
N LYS A 92 2.65 9.73 -1.34
CA LYS A 92 3.95 10.40 -1.37
C LYS A 92 5.05 9.60 -2.06
N LEU A 93 4.87 8.28 -2.19
CA LEU A 93 5.82 7.39 -2.87
C LEU A 93 5.54 7.30 -4.37
N GLU A 94 4.27 7.22 -4.74
CA GLU A 94 3.86 6.87 -6.10
C GLU A 94 3.47 8.10 -6.94
N GLU A 95 2.83 9.11 -6.34
CA GLU A 95 2.29 10.24 -7.08
C GLU A 95 3.36 11.31 -7.35
N ILE A 96 3.33 11.88 -8.56
CA ILE A 96 4.16 13.06 -8.90
C ILE A 96 3.74 14.27 -8.04
N TYR A 97 2.42 14.44 -7.87
CA TYR A 97 1.82 15.53 -7.11
C TYR A 97 0.79 14.98 -6.11
N PRO A 98 1.24 14.42 -4.96
CA PRO A 98 0.34 13.85 -3.97
C PRO A 98 -0.57 14.93 -3.34
N PRO A 99 -1.80 14.57 -2.93
CA PRO A 99 -2.65 15.45 -2.15
C PRO A 99 -1.95 15.90 -0.87
N LYS A 100 -2.23 17.11 -0.42
CA LYS A 100 -1.64 17.68 0.79
C LYS A 100 -2.27 17.06 2.04
N LEU A 101 -1.54 17.10 3.16
CA LEU A 101 -1.99 16.59 4.45
C LEU A 101 -3.41 17.05 4.84
N HIS A 102 -3.74 18.32 4.62
CA HIS A 102 -5.07 18.85 4.94
C HIS A 102 -6.20 18.24 4.10
N GLN A 103 -5.92 17.77 2.87
CA GLN A 103 -6.90 17.09 2.02
C GLN A 103 -7.18 15.68 2.55
N PHE A 104 -6.14 14.98 3.02
CA PHE A 104 -6.27 13.70 3.70
C PHE A 104 -7.02 13.83 5.04
N ALA A 105 -6.78 14.89 5.82
CA ALA A 105 -7.58 15.15 7.02
C ALA A 105 -9.04 15.49 6.67
N TYR A 106 -9.25 16.33 5.66
CA TYR A 106 -10.59 16.76 5.21
C TYR A 106 -11.48 15.58 4.81
N VAL A 107 -10.96 14.60 4.05
CA VAL A 107 -11.76 13.46 3.59
C VAL A 107 -12.21 12.52 4.72
N THR A 108 -11.63 12.65 5.92
CA THR A 108 -12.09 11.91 7.10
C THR A 108 -13.28 12.56 7.81
N ASP A 109 -13.82 13.66 7.28
CA ASP A 109 -14.94 14.40 7.88
C ASP A 109 -14.67 14.81 9.35
N GLY A 110 -13.44 15.24 9.62
CA GLY A 110 -12.99 15.66 10.95
C GLY A 110 -12.66 14.53 11.93
N ALA A 111 -12.81 13.27 11.54
CA ALA A 111 -12.48 12.13 12.39
C ALA A 111 -10.96 11.94 12.62
N CYS A 112 -10.11 12.46 11.73
CA CYS A 112 -8.66 12.45 11.87
C CYS A 112 -8.07 13.83 11.59
N SER A 113 -7.27 14.34 12.52
CA SER A 113 -6.49 15.55 12.35
C SER A 113 -5.19 15.30 11.56
N GLY A 114 -4.63 16.36 10.98
CA GLY A 114 -3.33 16.27 10.28
C GLY A 114 -2.20 15.80 11.19
N ASP A 115 -2.20 16.21 12.47
CA ASP A 115 -1.18 15.81 13.44
C ASP A 115 -1.27 14.32 13.77
N GLU A 116 -2.48 13.77 13.92
CA GLU A 116 -2.67 12.33 14.10
C GLU A 116 -2.18 11.54 12.89
N ILE A 117 -2.47 12.02 11.67
CA ILE A 117 -1.99 11.39 10.43
C ILE A 117 -0.45 11.38 10.40
N LEU A 118 0.22 12.50 10.75
CA LEU A 118 1.68 12.56 10.80
C LEU A 118 2.28 11.62 11.86
N GLN A 119 1.66 11.54 13.04
CA GLN A 119 2.12 10.64 14.09
C GLN A 119 1.96 9.18 13.67
N MET A 120 0.81 8.82 13.09
CA MET A 120 0.54 7.49 12.57
C MET A 120 1.50 7.14 11.44
N GLU A 121 1.80 8.08 10.54
CA GLU A 121 2.79 7.92 9.48
C GLU A 121 4.14 7.44 10.04
N LEU A 122 4.64 8.13 11.06
CA LEU A 122 5.89 7.78 11.72
C LEU A 122 5.80 6.43 12.43
N MET A 123 4.67 6.10 13.07
CA MET A 123 4.47 4.79 13.71
C MET A 123 4.49 3.65 12.68
N MET A 124 3.88 3.83 11.51
CA MET A 124 3.88 2.83 10.44
C MET A 124 5.27 2.65 9.82
N MET A 125 6.01 3.75 9.57
CA MET A 125 7.30 3.67 8.89
C MET A 125 8.45 3.18 9.77
N LYS A 126 8.47 3.52 11.07
CA LYS A 126 9.63 3.35 11.95
C LYS A 126 10.23 1.94 11.90
N ALA A 127 11.50 1.89 11.49
CA ALA A 127 12.46 0.84 11.88
C ALA A 127 12.98 1.20 13.28
N GLY A 128 12.98 0.22 14.21
CA GLY A 128 13.29 0.46 15.61
C GLY A 128 14.63 1.18 15.83
N TYR A 129 14.55 2.42 16.32
CA TYR A 129 15.62 3.15 16.99
C TYR A 129 15.09 3.72 18.32
N THR A 130 14.39 2.89 19.09
CA THR A 130 13.93 3.27 20.43
C THR A 130 14.57 2.33 21.45
N LEU A 131 15.17 2.90 22.48
CA LEU A 131 15.97 2.24 23.54
C LEU A 131 15.15 1.32 24.47
N ILE A 132 14.01 0.81 24.02
CA ILE A 132 13.16 -0.11 24.77
C ILE A 132 12.84 -1.31 23.87
N PRO A 133 13.38 -2.51 24.16
CA PRO A 133 13.07 -3.71 23.43
C PRO A 133 11.81 -4.33 24.04
N LEU A 134 10.64 -3.85 23.63
CA LEU A 134 9.44 -4.69 23.71
C LEU A 134 8.60 -4.46 22.45
N SER A 135 8.82 -5.37 21.51
CA SER A 135 7.90 -5.87 20.50
C SER A 135 7.06 -4.86 19.71
N LEU A 136 7.30 -4.85 18.39
CA LEU A 136 6.42 -4.50 17.26
C LEU A 136 7.05 -3.44 16.35
N SER A 137 8.01 -3.90 15.55
CA SER A 137 8.46 -3.15 14.39
C SER A 137 7.37 -3.15 13.31
N ALA A 138 6.90 -1.97 12.92
CA ALA A 138 5.81 -1.79 11.97
C ALA A 138 6.14 -2.26 10.54
N LEU A 139 6.66 -1.36 9.70
CA LEU A 139 7.06 -1.70 8.33
C LEU A 139 8.59 -1.70 8.14
N LYS A 140 9.36 -1.16 9.10
CA LYS A 140 10.82 -1.02 9.03
C LYS A 140 11.31 -0.34 7.74
N TRP A 141 10.62 0.71 7.29
CA TRP A 141 10.88 1.38 6.00
C TRP A 141 10.84 0.46 4.76
N ARG A 142 10.30 -0.76 4.86
CA ARG A 142 10.04 -1.63 3.71
C ARG A 142 8.75 -1.19 3.05
N LEU A 143 8.83 -0.17 2.19
CA LEU A 143 7.68 0.50 1.55
C LEU A 143 7.58 0.25 0.05
N SER A 144 8.36 -0.69 -0.49
CA SER A 144 8.37 -1.01 -1.92
C SER A 144 8.05 -2.49 -2.14
N PRO A 145 6.85 -2.97 -1.79
CA PRO A 145 6.42 -4.34 -2.11
C PRO A 145 6.33 -4.54 -3.64
N MET A 146 6.15 -5.79 -4.07
CA MET A 146 5.43 -6.04 -5.32
C MET A 146 3.93 -6.07 -4.95
N THR A 147 3.17 -5.13 -5.49
CA THR A 147 1.71 -5.05 -5.29
C THR A 147 0.97 -6.01 -6.22
N ILE A 148 -0.33 -6.21 -5.96
CA ILE A 148 -1.18 -7.05 -6.80
C ILE A 148 -1.28 -6.47 -8.23
N VAL A 149 -1.48 -5.15 -8.36
CA VAL A 149 -1.60 -4.51 -9.68
C VAL A 149 -0.26 -4.42 -10.42
N SER A 150 0.88 -4.29 -9.72
CA SER A 150 2.19 -4.34 -10.37
C SER A 150 2.45 -5.69 -11.07
N TRP A 151 2.00 -6.81 -10.50
CA TRP A 151 2.06 -8.12 -11.15
C TRP A 151 1.14 -8.21 -12.37
N LEU A 152 -0.09 -7.69 -12.26
CA LEU A 152 -1.01 -7.63 -13.40
C LEU A 152 -0.37 -6.86 -14.57
N ASN A 153 0.26 -5.71 -14.29
CA ASN A 153 0.99 -4.93 -15.29
C ASN A 153 2.08 -5.74 -15.98
N VAL A 154 2.89 -6.50 -15.21
CA VAL A 154 3.94 -7.37 -15.77
C VAL A 154 3.34 -8.45 -16.66
N TYR A 155 2.25 -9.10 -16.23
CA TYR A 155 1.61 -10.17 -17.00
C TYR A 155 0.99 -9.67 -18.30
N VAL A 156 0.27 -8.54 -18.25
CA VAL A 156 -0.32 -7.93 -19.44
C VAL A 156 0.77 -7.49 -20.40
N GLN A 157 1.86 -6.89 -19.90
CA GLN A 157 2.99 -6.52 -20.73
C GLN A 157 3.59 -7.73 -21.45
N VAL A 158 3.87 -8.83 -20.74
CA VAL A 158 4.40 -10.05 -21.36
C VAL A 158 3.43 -10.63 -22.40
N ALA A 159 2.12 -10.51 -22.21
CA ALA A 159 1.13 -11.01 -23.16
C ALA A 159 1.08 -10.21 -24.49
N TYR A 160 1.42 -8.91 -24.46
CA TYR A 160 1.34 -8.01 -25.63
C TYR A 160 2.70 -7.70 -26.27
N VAL A 161 3.81 -8.09 -25.65
CA VAL A 161 5.16 -7.87 -26.19
C VAL A 161 5.41 -8.78 -27.40
N ASN A 162 5.66 -8.17 -28.56
CA ASN A 162 6.05 -8.87 -29.79
C ASN A 162 7.56 -9.18 -29.84
N ASP A 163 8.39 -8.42 -29.10
CA ASP A 163 9.85 -8.60 -29.01
C ASP A 163 10.32 -8.45 -27.55
N THR A 164 10.86 -9.53 -26.97
CA THR A 164 11.21 -9.67 -25.54
C THR A 164 12.29 -8.71 -25.01
N SER A 165 12.82 -7.85 -25.87
CA SER A 165 13.90 -6.90 -25.59
C SER A 165 13.46 -5.69 -24.73
N GLU A 166 12.17 -5.34 -24.75
CA GLU A 166 11.62 -4.11 -24.15
C GLU A 166 10.45 -4.37 -23.17
N VAL A 167 10.60 -5.36 -22.28
CA VAL A 167 9.55 -5.76 -21.32
C VAL A 167 9.18 -4.65 -20.31
N LEU A 168 10.01 -3.62 -20.15
CA LEU A 168 9.86 -2.65 -19.07
C LEU A 168 9.17 -1.34 -19.49
N LEU A 169 8.84 -1.19 -20.77
CA LEU A 169 8.02 -0.09 -21.28
C LEU A 169 6.65 -0.64 -21.68
N PRO A 170 5.53 -0.03 -21.23
CA PRO A 170 4.20 -0.46 -21.66
C PRO A 170 4.09 -0.50 -23.19
N GLN A 171 3.85 -1.69 -23.77
CA GLN A 171 3.63 -1.89 -25.20
C GLN A 171 2.17 -2.20 -25.54
N TYR A 172 1.33 -2.38 -24.52
CA TYR A 172 -0.11 -2.58 -24.70
C TYR A 172 -0.82 -1.26 -25.05
N PRO A 173 -1.98 -1.32 -25.75
CA PRO A 173 -2.71 -0.13 -26.18
C PRO A 173 -3.08 0.80 -25.02
N GLN A 174 -3.13 2.12 -25.28
CA GLN A 174 -3.47 3.12 -24.26
C GLN A 174 -4.82 2.86 -23.58
N GLN A 175 -5.80 2.29 -24.29
CA GLN A 175 -7.09 1.89 -23.70
C GLN A 175 -6.93 0.82 -22.61
N VAL A 176 -6.01 -0.14 -22.81
CA VAL A 176 -5.70 -1.19 -21.84
C VAL A 176 -4.94 -0.59 -20.65
N PHE A 177 -4.06 0.39 -20.89
CA PHE A 177 -3.39 1.13 -19.81
C PHE A 177 -4.37 1.84 -18.90
N VAL A 178 -5.29 2.61 -19.47
CA VAL A 178 -6.32 3.32 -18.70
C VAL A 178 -7.10 2.33 -17.83
N GLN A 179 -7.53 1.19 -18.36
CA GLN A 179 -8.28 0.19 -17.59
C GLN A 179 -7.50 -0.48 -16.44
N ILE A 180 -6.17 -0.50 -16.50
CA ILE A 180 -5.32 -1.16 -15.50
C ILE A 180 -4.77 -0.15 -14.48
N ALA A 181 -4.49 1.09 -14.91
CA ALA A 181 -3.85 2.13 -14.11
C ALA A 181 -4.85 3.04 -13.38
N GLU A 182 -6.01 3.33 -14.00
CA GLU A 182 -7.14 4.10 -13.46
C GLU A 182 -8.26 3.17 -13.00
#